data_AF-A0A395JXY9-F1
#
_entry.id   AF-A0A395JXY9-F1
#
_cell.length_a   1.000
_cell.length_b   1.000
_cell.length_c   1.000
_cell.angle_alpha   90.00
_cell.angle_beta   90.00
_cell.angle_gamma   90.00
#
_symmetry.space_group_name_H-M   'P 1'
#
loop_
_entity.id
_entity.type
_entity.pdbx_description
1 polymer ?
#
loop_
_entity_poly.entity_id
_entity_poly.type
_entity_poly.pdbx_seq_one_letter_code
_entity_poly.pdbx_strand_id
1 'polypeptide(L)'
;MALSCTKKKPAIENISEIEKDSIIKEDKEKVVVVEDKLIFTVQIAALRNENSELENFEDVKIYQEDGFIKYRIGSFLTYEDAVKHKEMSKTFFADAFVQALQNNNPIHIKEALSIK
;
A
#
# COMPACT_ATOMS: atom_id res chain seq x y z
N MET A 1 21.67 44.26 -4.19
CA MET A 1 20.76 43.27 -4.82
C MET A 1 20.94 41.98 -4.06
N ALA A 2 19.96 41.58 -3.24
CA ALA A 2 20.04 40.41 -2.38
C ALA A 2 19.16 39.28 -2.95
N LEU A 3 19.79 38.14 -3.26
CA LEU A 3 19.17 36.84 -3.53
C LEU A 3 20.06 35.84 -2.76
N SER A 4 19.73 35.52 -1.51
CA SER A 4 18.77 34.51 -1.04
C SER A 4 19.30 33.07 -1.14
N CYS A 5 19.12 32.35 -0.03
CA CYS A 5 19.29 30.91 0.19
C CYS A 5 20.71 30.36 0.45
N THR A 6 21.15 30.48 1.70
CA THR A 6 21.89 29.39 2.37
C THR A 6 20.92 28.63 3.28
N LYS A 7 20.95 27.28 3.23
CA LYS A 7 20.96 26.33 4.37
C LYS A 7 20.47 24.92 3.97
N LYS A 8 21.41 23.97 4.10
CA LYS A 8 21.29 22.57 4.54
C LYS A 8 20.17 21.67 3.98
N LYS A 9 20.61 20.70 3.17
CA LYS A 9 20.07 19.33 3.14
C LYS A 9 20.07 18.73 4.56
N PRO A 10 19.04 17.96 4.93
CA PRO A 10 19.19 16.83 5.81
C PRO A 10 19.03 15.52 5.03
N ALA A 11 20.06 14.68 5.14
CA ALA A 11 19.97 13.23 5.01
C ALA A 11 19.55 12.68 6.39
N ILE A 12 18.58 11.75 6.39
CA ILE A 12 18.21 10.80 7.45
C ILE A 12 17.54 9.65 6.65
N GLU A 13 18.11 8.49 6.33
CA GLU A 13 18.90 7.48 7.05
C GLU A 13 18.21 6.89 8.28
N ASN A 14 17.58 5.73 8.05
CA ASN A 14 17.32 4.57 8.92
C ASN A 14 16.59 4.73 10.27
N ILE A 15 15.60 3.85 10.46
CA ILE A 15 15.16 3.08 11.67
C ILE A 15 13.78 2.51 11.25
N SER A 16 13.45 1.21 11.27
CA SER A 16 14.13 -0.01 11.68
C SER A 16 13.32 -1.20 11.16
N GLU A 17 14.03 -2.14 10.55
CA GLU A 17 13.85 -3.59 10.62
C GLU A 17 12.76 -4.08 11.60
N ILE A 18 11.73 -4.75 11.08
CA ILE A 18 11.00 -5.80 11.81
C ILE A 18 11.01 -7.02 10.91
N GLU A 19 12.12 -7.75 11.09
CA GLU A 19 12.23 -9.20 11.20
C GLU A 19 11.57 -10.07 10.11
N LYS A 20 12.46 -10.57 9.25
CA LYS A 20 12.35 -11.88 8.62
C LYS A 20 11.99 -12.93 9.67
N ASP A 21 10.89 -13.64 9.48
CA ASP A 21 10.91 -15.08 9.69
C ASP A 21 9.94 -15.81 8.75
N SER A 22 10.51 -16.77 8.04
CA SER A 22 9.88 -17.96 7.47
C SER A 22 8.91 -17.83 6.28
N ILE A 23 9.52 -18.10 5.12
CA ILE A 23 9.00 -18.79 3.93
C ILE A 23 7.80 -19.70 4.25
N ILE A 24 6.69 -19.47 3.56
CA ILE A 24 5.78 -20.56 3.22
C ILE A 24 5.51 -20.51 1.73
N LYS A 25 6.21 -21.40 1.01
CA LYS A 25 5.83 -21.81 -0.32
C LYS A 25 4.57 -22.64 -0.14
N GLU A 26 3.51 -22.20 -0.81
CA GLU A 26 2.20 -22.85 -0.87
C GLU A 26 1.48 -22.90 0.49
N ASP A 27 0.91 -21.80 0.98
CA ASP A 27 0.20 -21.87 2.27
C ASP A 27 -0.89 -20.85 2.51
N LYS A 28 -1.91 -21.36 3.20
CA LYS A 28 -3.10 -20.69 3.71
C LYS A 28 -2.71 -19.40 4.40
N GLU A 29 -3.23 -18.29 3.87
CA GLU A 29 -3.09 -16.97 4.45
C GLU A 29 -3.54 -17.01 5.91
N LYS A 30 -2.55 -17.08 6.80
CA LYS A 30 -2.73 -16.88 8.23
C LYS A 30 -3.10 -15.41 8.39
N VAL A 31 -4.40 -15.16 8.48
CA VAL A 31 -4.98 -13.88 8.87
C VAL A 31 -4.36 -13.49 10.20
N VAL A 32 -3.27 -12.71 10.15
CA VAL A 32 -2.80 -11.98 11.32
C VAL A 32 -3.84 -10.90 11.52
N VAL A 33 -4.81 -11.19 12.39
CA VAL A 33 -5.77 -10.23 12.92
C VAL A 33 -4.94 -9.23 13.73
N VAL A 34 -4.41 -8.22 13.05
CA VAL A 34 -3.85 -7.04 13.71
C VAL A 34 -5.03 -6.17 14.07
N GLU A 35 -5.32 -6.16 15.36
CA GLU A 35 -6.41 -5.45 16.03
C GLU A 35 -6.49 -3.98 15.57
N ASP A 36 -7.69 -3.54 15.17
CA ASP A 36 -8.13 -2.15 14.92
C ASP A 36 -7.18 -1.23 14.13
N LYS A 37 -6.34 -1.80 13.26
CA LYS A 37 -5.36 -1.01 12.52
C LYS A 37 -5.92 -0.53 11.19
N LEU A 38 -6.10 0.79 11.07
CA LEU A 38 -6.31 1.46 9.80
C LEU A 38 -5.01 1.40 8.99
N ILE A 39 -5.09 0.85 7.77
CA ILE A 39 -3.99 0.79 6.83
C ILE A 39 -4.40 1.39 5.48
N PHE A 40 -3.44 1.98 4.79
CA PHE A 40 -3.60 2.51 3.44
C PHE A 40 -2.77 1.65 2.49
N THR A 41 -3.34 1.29 1.36
CA THR A 41 -2.69 0.48 0.32
C THR A 41 -3.01 1.10 -1.04
N VAL A 42 -2.26 0.73 -2.07
CA VAL A 42 -2.48 1.27 -3.42
C VAL A 42 -3.07 0.18 -4.29
N GLN A 43 -4.33 0.34 -4.68
CA GLN A 43 -4.97 -0.57 -5.62
C GLN A 43 -4.56 -0.18 -7.04
N ILE A 44 -4.04 -1.15 -7.79
CA ILE A 44 -3.53 -0.97 -9.15
C ILE A 44 -4.44 -1.58 -10.21
N ALA A 45 -5.24 -2.58 -9.86
CA ALA A 45 -6.21 -3.19 -10.75
C ALA A 45 -7.35 -3.88 -9.99
N ALA A 46 -8.50 -4.00 -10.65
CA ALA A 46 -9.61 -4.86 -10.25
C ALA A 46 -10.15 -5.56 -11.49
N LEU A 47 -9.94 -6.86 -11.58
CA LEU A 47 -10.25 -7.66 -12.77
C LEU A 47 -11.25 -8.75 -12.42
N ARG A 48 -12.05 -9.21 -13.38
CA ARG A 48 -12.95 -10.36 -13.19
C ARG A 48 -12.23 -11.70 -13.34
N ASN A 49 -11.14 -11.70 -14.10
CA ASN A 49 -10.31 -12.86 -14.34
C ASN A 49 -8.93 -12.61 -13.73
N GLU A 50 -8.24 -13.71 -13.45
CA GLU A 50 -6.85 -13.68 -13.01
C GLU A 50 -5.94 -13.03 -14.06
N ASN A 51 -4.80 -12.53 -13.62
CA ASN A 51 -3.84 -11.84 -14.45
C ASN A 51 -2.45 -12.21 -13.94
N SER A 52 -1.88 -13.21 -14.59
CA SER A 52 -0.61 -13.78 -14.17
C SER A 52 0.52 -12.75 -14.14
N GLU A 53 0.48 -11.69 -14.94
CA GLU A 53 1.51 -10.65 -14.90
C GLU A 53 1.48 -9.86 -13.59
N LEU A 54 0.27 -9.54 -13.10
CA LEU A 54 0.08 -8.84 -11.82
C LEU A 54 0.29 -9.77 -10.62
N GLU A 55 -0.10 -11.04 -10.75
CA GLU A 55 0.06 -12.03 -9.67
C GLU A 55 1.53 -12.37 -9.42
N ASN A 56 2.36 -12.35 -10.46
CA ASN A 56 3.80 -12.58 -10.35
C ASN A 56 4.58 -11.28 -10.07
N PHE A 57 3.92 -10.13 -9.98
CA PHE A 57 4.58 -8.87 -9.67
C PHE A 57 4.97 -8.81 -8.20
N GLU A 58 6.23 -8.45 -7.92
CA GLU A 58 6.74 -8.33 -6.54
C GLU A 58 5.92 -7.29 -5.76
N ASP A 59 5.66 -7.58 -4.47
CA ASP A 59 4.88 -6.73 -3.56
C ASP A 59 3.37 -6.57 -3.88
N VAL A 60 2.82 -7.35 -4.81
CA VAL A 60 1.37 -7.42 -5.03
C VAL A 60 0.70 -8.38 -4.04
N LYS A 61 -0.35 -7.89 -3.40
CA LYS A 61 -1.32 -8.66 -2.63
C LYS A 61 -2.63 -8.75 -3.40
N ILE A 62 -3.18 -9.95 -3.44
CA ILE A 62 -4.38 -10.28 -4.21
C ILE A 62 -5.54 -10.46 -3.23
N TYR A 63 -6.68 -9.82 -3.53
CA TYR A 63 -7.90 -9.91 -2.73
C TYR A 63 -9.07 -10.29 -3.63
N GLN A 64 -9.85 -11.29 -3.22
CA GLN A 64 -11.09 -11.65 -3.92
C GLN A 64 -12.27 -11.03 -3.18
N GLU A 65 -12.90 -10.01 -3.80
CA GLU A 65 -13.98 -9.24 -3.20
C GLU A 65 -15.01 -8.87 -4.28
N ASP A 66 -16.31 -9.01 -3.98
CA ASP A 66 -17.41 -8.63 -4.87
C ASP A 66 -17.38 -9.29 -6.28
N GLY A 67 -16.76 -10.47 -6.39
CA GLY A 67 -16.57 -11.15 -7.68
C GLY A 67 -15.50 -10.52 -8.57
N PHE A 68 -14.63 -9.70 -7.98
CA PHE A 68 -13.43 -9.16 -8.61
C PHE A 68 -12.18 -9.63 -7.86
N ILE A 69 -11.12 -9.85 -8.63
CA ILE A 69 -9.75 -10.04 -8.16
C ILE A 69 -9.09 -8.66 -8.14
N LYS A 70 -8.85 -8.15 -6.94
CA LYS A 70 -8.22 -6.85 -6.70
C LYS A 70 -6.74 -7.03 -6.41
N TYR A 71 -5.94 -6.23 -7.08
CA TYR A 71 -4.49 -6.23 -6.97
C TYR A 71 -4.06 -4.96 -6.25
N ARG A 72 -3.37 -5.12 -5.12
CA ARG A 72 -2.97 -4.02 -4.26
C ARG A 72 -1.49 -4.12 -3.92
N ILE A 73 -0.79 -2.99 -3.88
CA ILE A 73 0.63 -2.92 -3.55
C ILE A 73 0.84 -2.05 -2.32
N GLY A 74 1.83 -2.44 -1.51
CA GLY A 74 2.22 -1.71 -0.31
C GLY A 74 1.18 -1.73 0.80
N SER A 75 1.62 -1.40 2.00
CA SER A 75 0.76 -1.26 3.18
C SER A 75 1.36 -0.18 4.07
N PHE A 76 0.65 0.91 4.24
CA PHE A 76 1.11 2.15 4.86
C PHE A 76 0.22 2.51 6.04
N LEU A 77 0.79 3.12 7.08
CA LEU A 77 0.02 3.58 8.23
C LEU A 77 -0.57 4.98 8.02
N THR A 78 0.00 5.75 7.09
CA THR A 78 -0.45 7.10 6.78
C THR A 78 -0.93 7.20 5.33
N TYR A 79 -1.91 8.06 5.10
CA TYR A 79 -2.38 8.36 3.76
C TYR A 79 -1.29 9.02 2.91
N GLU A 80 -0.48 9.88 3.49
CA GLU A 80 0.59 10.60 2.78
C GLU A 80 1.64 9.65 2.20
N ASP A 81 2.03 8.61 2.95
CA ASP A 81 2.99 7.63 2.46
C ASP A 81 2.41 6.77 1.34
N ALA A 82 1.13 6.41 1.43
CA ALA A 82 0.42 5.72 0.35
C ALA A 82 0.32 6.58 -0.92
N VAL A 83 0.07 7.89 -0.79
CA VAL A 83 0.06 8.83 -1.93
C VAL A 83 1.44 8.94 -2.57
N LYS A 84 2.51 9.08 -1.77
CA LYS A 84 3.89 9.10 -2.29
C LYS A 84 4.18 7.83 -3.07
N HIS A 85 3.80 6.67 -2.53
CA HIS A 85 3.98 5.39 -3.21
C HIS A 85 3.19 5.30 -4.52
N LYS A 86 1.93 5.73 -4.50
CA LYS A 86 1.10 5.81 -5.71
C LYS A 86 1.70 6.74 -6.78
N GLU A 87 2.26 7.88 -6.41
CA GLU A 87 2.93 8.77 -7.37
C GLU A 87 4.23 8.17 -7.93
N MET A 88 4.99 7.41 -7.13
CA MET A 88 6.16 6.66 -7.62
C MET A 88 5.76 5.56 -8.61
N SER A 89 4.65 4.88 -8.33
CA SER A 89 4.14 3.76 -9.14
C SER A 89 3.34 4.21 -10.36
N LYS A 90 3.07 5.52 -10.51
CA LYS A 90 2.24 6.10 -11.58
C LYS A 90 2.79 5.85 -13.00
N THR A 91 4.10 5.69 -13.14
CA THR A 91 4.75 5.36 -14.41
C THR A 91 4.33 3.97 -14.93
N PHE A 92 4.03 3.03 -14.03
CA PHE A 92 3.61 1.67 -14.35
C PHE A 92 2.10 1.51 -14.26
N PHE A 93 1.48 2.13 -13.26
CA PHE A 93 0.06 2.02 -12.95
C PHE A 93 -0.59 3.40 -12.95
N ALA A 94 -0.98 3.85 -14.14
CA ALA A 94 -1.56 5.19 -14.32
C ALA A 94 -2.90 5.38 -13.57
N ASP A 95 -3.68 4.31 -13.43
CA ASP A 95 -4.99 4.29 -12.75
C ASP A 95 -4.89 3.78 -11.30
N ALA A 96 -3.69 3.84 -10.71
CA ALA A 96 -3.51 3.47 -9.32
C ALA A 96 -4.17 4.48 -8.38
N PHE A 97 -4.86 3.98 -7.36
CA PHE A 97 -5.48 4.82 -6.34
C PHE A 97 -5.27 4.26 -4.93
N VAL A 98 -5.37 5.14 -3.93
CA VAL A 98 -5.20 4.75 -2.53
C VAL A 98 -6.52 4.18 -1.99
N GLN A 99 -6.46 2.95 -1.48
CA GLN A 99 -7.53 2.26 -0.78
C GLN A 99 -7.21 2.23 0.72
N ALA A 100 -8.17 2.61 1.56
CA ALA A 100 -8.07 2.43 3.00
C ALA A 100 -8.71 1.10 3.41
N LEU A 101 -8.05 0.36 4.29
CA LEU A 101 -8.57 -0.85 4.91
C LEU A 101 -8.61 -0.66 6.42
N GLN A 102 -9.77 -0.88 7.02
CA GLN A 102 -9.93 -0.93 8.46
C GLN A 102 -10.27 -2.37 8.84
N ASN A 103 -9.46 -2.98 9.71
CA ASN A 103 -9.65 -4.40 10.08
C ASN A 103 -9.72 -5.31 8.83
N ASN A 104 -8.85 -5.06 7.86
CA ASN A 104 -8.82 -5.70 6.53
C ASN A 104 -10.05 -5.47 5.63
N ASN A 105 -11.05 -4.70 6.07
CA ASN A 105 -12.22 -4.37 5.26
C ASN A 105 -12.02 -3.03 4.55
N PRO A 106 -12.36 -2.92 3.26
CA PRO A 106 -12.26 -1.66 2.53
C PRO A 106 -13.25 -0.63 3.08
N ILE A 107 -12.71 0.53 3.45
CA ILE A 107 -13.52 1.69 3.85
C ILE A 107 -13.30 2.86 2.90
N HIS A 108 -14.26 3.78 2.84
CA HIS A 108 -14.14 4.95 2.00
C HIS A 108 -13.04 5.88 2.54
N ILE A 109 -12.24 6.46 1.63
CA ILE A 109 -11.06 7.24 2.03
C ILE A 109 -11.41 8.45 2.92
N LYS A 110 -12.58 9.06 2.73
CA LYS A 110 -13.04 10.17 3.58
C LYS A 110 -13.32 9.72 5.02
N GLU A 111 -13.85 8.52 5.20
CA GLU A 111 -14.10 7.94 6.52
C GLU A 111 -12.77 7.63 7.20
N ALA A 112 -11.85 7.01 6.46
CA ALA A 112 -10.50 6.70 6.94
C ALA A 112 -9.75 7.93 7.49
N LEU A 113 -9.82 9.05 6.76
CA LEU A 113 -9.17 10.30 7.17
C LEU A 113 -9.87 11.00 8.35
N SER A 114 -11.09 10.59 8.67
CA SER A 114 -11.87 11.13 9.79
C SER A 114 -11.67 10.34 11.09
N ILE A 115 -11.10 9.13 11.00
CA ILE A 115 -10.70 8.32 12.15
C ILE A 115 -9.42 8.95 12.73
N LYS A 116 -9.51 9.51 13.93
CA LYS A 116 -8.41 10.12 14.68
C LYS A 116 -8.00 9.26 15.86
#